data_AF-A0A367A031-F1
#
_entry.id   AF-A0A367A031-F1
#
_cell.length_a   1.000
_cell.length_b   1.000
_cell.length_c   1.000
_cell.angle_alpha   90.00
_cell.angle_beta   90.00
_cell.angle_gamma   90.00
#
_symmetry.space_group_name_H-M   'P 1'
#
loop_
_entity.id
_entity.type
_entity.pdbx_description
1 polymer ?
#
loop_
_entity_poly.entity_id
_entity_poly.type
_entity_poly.pdbx_seq_one_letter_code
_entity_poly.pdbx_strand_id
1 'polypeptide(L)'
;MGVAAYHAGDYAEAARELRAYRRMSGDHAYRAVLADCERALGRPEVALRLVAEALTQSPDEEEQAELRLVETGARRDLGEDAAARLVLEAALGGRPRPQSLTEGDEIRLRFAAAYADLLHAQGEEALAQEWYDAVTALDPEALADSVEFTDLEELGDDDLADDDLADEGPVEASAPEAAEEADGAGDDEDAELDDPETLEAALAVEFSSADADEADAPIGDFPTSGRSFQDEVEAEVAELLSETDDSTEAPDTSDSTNP
;
A
#
# COMPACT_ATOMS: atom_id res chain seq x y z
N MET A 1 -12.43 15.65 19.98
CA MET A 1 -13.54 15.56 19.01
C MET A 1 -13.09 14.87 17.73
N GLY A 2 -11.85 15.09 17.26
CA GLY A 2 -11.30 14.46 16.04
C GLY A 2 -11.52 12.94 15.88
N VAL A 3 -11.18 12.10 16.87
CA VAL A 3 -11.39 10.63 16.76
C VAL A 3 -12.87 10.26 16.66
N ALA A 4 -13.76 10.98 17.34
CA ALA A 4 -15.19 10.74 17.22
C ALA A 4 -15.72 11.16 15.83
N ALA A 5 -15.19 12.24 15.25
CA ALA A 5 -15.51 12.65 13.88
C ALA A 5 -15.02 11.61 12.86
N TYR A 6 -13.82 11.05 13.07
CA TYR A 6 -13.27 9.98 12.24
C TYR A 6 -14.19 8.75 12.20
N HIS A 7 -14.61 8.25 13.36
CA HIS A 7 -15.55 7.13 13.42
C HIS A 7 -16.96 7.46 12.90
N ALA A 8 -17.30 8.75 12.78
CA ALA A 8 -18.54 9.21 12.17
C ALA A 8 -18.43 9.44 10.65
N GLY A 9 -17.24 9.22 10.06
CA GLY A 9 -16.98 9.45 8.64
C GLY A 9 -16.81 10.93 8.25
N ASP A 10 -16.75 11.85 9.21
CA ASP A 10 -16.47 13.28 8.94
C ASP A 10 -14.95 13.51 8.93
N TYR A 11 -14.31 13.03 7.87
CA TYR A 11 -12.85 13.03 7.72
C TYR A 11 -12.26 14.44 7.64
N ALA A 12 -13.01 15.40 7.08
CA ALA A 12 -12.58 16.79 7.01
C ALA A 12 -12.52 17.41 8.42
N GLU A 13 -13.57 17.23 9.22
CA GLU A 13 -13.56 17.69 10.61
C GLU A 13 -12.52 16.96 11.46
N ALA A 14 -12.41 15.63 11.29
CA ALA A 14 -11.41 14.83 11.97
C ALA A 14 -9.99 15.37 11.70
N ALA A 15 -9.64 15.61 10.44
CA ALA A 15 -8.33 16.10 10.06
C ALA A 15 -8.06 17.52 10.61
N ARG A 16 -9.05 18.43 10.59
CA ARG A 16 -8.95 19.76 11.19
C ARG A 16 -8.64 19.69 12.69
N GLU A 17 -9.41 18.88 13.42
CA GLU A 17 -9.29 18.70 14.85
C GLU A 17 -7.95 18.04 15.25
N LEU A 18 -7.51 17.01 14.52
CA LEU A 18 -6.25 16.32 14.78
C LEU A 18 -5.04 17.23 14.51
N ARG A 19 -5.06 18.03 13.45
CA ARG A 19 -4.02 19.05 13.19
C ARG A 19 -4.00 20.12 14.28
N ALA A 20 -5.17 20.59 14.72
CA ALA A 20 -5.26 21.54 15.81
C ALA A 20 -4.71 20.94 17.10
N TYR A 21 -5.03 19.69 17.42
CA TYR A 21 -4.45 18.95 18.54
C TYR A 21 -2.92 18.96 18.46
N ARG A 22 -2.33 18.47 17.36
CA ARG A 22 -0.86 18.43 17.17
C ARG A 22 -0.20 19.79 17.40
N ARG A 23 -0.77 20.88 16.86
CA ARG A 23 -0.25 22.24 17.06
C ARG A 23 -0.31 22.71 18.51
N MET A 24 -1.37 22.35 19.23
CA MET A 24 -1.59 22.80 20.61
C MET A 24 -0.79 21.98 21.63
N SER A 25 -0.71 20.66 21.43
CA SER A 25 -0.09 19.73 22.37
C SER A 25 1.39 19.49 22.06
N GLY A 26 1.81 19.62 20.80
CA GLY A 26 3.09 19.09 20.30
C GLY A 26 3.14 17.56 20.29
N ASP A 27 2.00 16.90 20.54
CA ASP A 27 1.87 15.46 20.55
C ASP A 27 1.60 14.95 19.13
N HIS A 28 2.32 13.90 18.77
CA HIS A 28 2.24 13.25 17.47
C HIS A 28 1.30 12.03 17.52
N ALA A 29 0.44 11.88 18.52
CA ALA A 29 -0.61 10.88 18.49
C ALA A 29 -1.49 11.00 17.22
N TYR A 30 -2.08 9.89 16.79
CA TYR A 30 -3.04 9.82 15.68
C TYR A 30 -2.47 10.14 14.28
N ARG A 31 -1.17 9.93 14.03
CA ARG A 31 -0.58 10.13 12.68
C ARG A 31 -1.23 9.24 11.63
N ALA A 32 -1.48 7.97 11.96
CA ALA A 32 -2.17 7.05 11.06
C ALA A 32 -3.59 7.51 10.72
N VAL A 33 -4.37 7.92 11.73
CA VAL A 33 -5.74 8.43 11.55
C VAL A 33 -5.76 9.68 10.68
N LEU A 34 -4.82 10.61 10.89
CA LEU A 34 -4.73 11.81 10.06
C LEU A 34 -4.38 11.46 8.60
N ALA A 35 -3.46 10.52 8.38
CA ALA A 35 -3.13 10.05 7.05
C ALA A 35 -4.32 9.37 6.36
N ASP A 36 -5.08 8.55 7.10
CA ASP A 36 -6.28 7.90 6.56
C ASP A 36 -7.39 8.90 6.24
N CYS A 37 -7.55 9.97 7.04
CA CYS A 37 -8.48 11.06 6.71
C CYS A 37 -8.13 11.70 5.35
N GLU A 38 -6.85 11.97 5.07
CA GLU A 38 -6.45 12.54 3.78
C GLU A 38 -6.72 11.56 2.63
N ARG A 39 -6.49 10.26 2.85
CA ARG A 39 -6.84 9.21 1.89
C ARG A 39 -8.34 9.21 1.59
N ALA A 40 -9.18 9.20 2.63
CA ALA A 40 -10.63 9.20 2.53
C ALA A 40 -11.19 10.49 1.88
N LEU A 41 -10.46 11.60 1.95
CA LEU A 41 -10.76 12.86 1.25
C LEU A 41 -10.29 12.85 -0.23
N GLY A 42 -9.82 11.71 -0.75
CA GLY A 42 -9.35 11.56 -2.12
C GLY A 42 -7.96 12.16 -2.37
N ARG A 43 -7.12 12.25 -1.33
CA ARG A 43 -5.75 12.79 -1.40
C ARG A 43 -4.70 11.73 -1.02
N PRO A 44 -4.66 10.58 -1.72
CA PRO A 44 -3.78 9.46 -1.35
C PRO A 44 -2.28 9.82 -1.38
N GLU A 45 -1.83 10.73 -2.24
CA GLU A 45 -0.43 11.19 -2.27
C GLU A 45 -0.06 11.96 -0.99
N VAL A 46 -1.02 12.71 -0.43
CA VAL A 46 -0.84 13.40 0.86
C VAL A 46 -0.77 12.37 1.99
N ALA A 47 -1.63 11.36 1.96
CA ALA A 47 -1.60 10.25 2.93
C ALA A 47 -0.24 9.53 2.93
N LEU A 48 0.29 9.18 1.75
CA LEU A 48 1.60 8.52 1.64
C LEU A 48 2.75 9.37 2.20
N ARG A 49 2.71 10.69 1.98
CA ARG A 49 3.72 11.61 2.55
C ARG A 49 3.62 11.68 4.07
N LEU A 50 2.41 11.75 4.64
CA LEU A 50 2.20 11.72 6.08
C LEU A 50 2.66 10.39 6.70
N VAL A 51 2.37 9.27 6.02
CA VAL A 51 2.86 7.93 6.43
C VAL A 51 4.39 7.89 6.43
N ALA A 52 5.03 8.37 5.36
CA ALA A 52 6.48 8.40 5.27
C ALA A 52 7.12 9.24 6.38
N GLU A 53 6.60 10.45 6.65
CA GLU A 53 7.03 11.28 7.78
C GLU A 53 6.88 10.52 9.10
N ALA A 54 5.70 9.95 9.35
CA ALA A 54 5.37 9.27 10.60
C ALA A 54 6.26 8.04 10.87
N LEU A 55 6.63 7.28 9.85
CA LEU A 55 7.50 6.11 9.97
C LEU A 55 8.95 6.49 10.35
N THR A 56 9.42 7.67 9.98
CA THR A 56 10.76 8.16 10.40
C THR A 56 10.83 8.54 11.88
N GLN A 57 9.67 8.79 12.50
CA GLN A 57 9.57 9.21 13.90
C GLN A 57 9.56 8.05 14.89
N SER A 58 9.94 6.83 14.44
CA SER A 58 10.02 5.61 15.26
C SER A 58 8.70 5.31 16.00
N PRO A 59 7.58 5.13 15.26
CA PRO A 59 6.31 4.72 15.85
C PRO A 59 6.46 3.40 16.59
N ASP A 60 5.58 3.15 17.56
CA ASP A 60 5.46 1.83 18.17
C ASP A 60 4.90 0.81 17.17
N GLU A 61 4.86 -0.47 17.58
CA GLU A 61 4.45 -1.57 16.70
C GLU A 61 3.01 -1.43 16.21
N GLU A 62 2.12 -0.93 17.08
CA GLU A 62 0.70 -0.73 16.76
C GLU A 62 0.53 0.42 15.77
N GLU A 63 1.14 1.58 16.04
CA GLU A 63 1.08 2.72 15.12
C GLU A 63 1.78 2.40 13.80
N GLN A 64 2.87 1.64 13.82
CA GLN A 64 3.52 1.16 12.60
C GLN A 64 2.57 0.27 11.79
N ALA A 65 1.81 -0.61 12.44
CA ALA A 65 0.84 -1.45 11.75
C ALA A 65 -0.23 -0.62 11.04
N GLU A 66 -0.83 0.34 11.75
CA GLU A 66 -1.84 1.24 11.19
C GLU A 66 -1.30 2.05 10.02
N LEU A 67 -0.09 2.63 10.16
CA LEU A 67 0.55 3.40 9.11
C LEU A 67 0.76 2.56 7.83
N ARG A 68 1.09 1.27 7.96
CA ARG A 68 1.30 0.36 6.82
C ARG A 68 -0.02 -0.08 6.17
N LEU A 69 -1.08 -0.24 6.95
CA LEU A 69 -2.42 -0.47 6.41
C LEU A 69 -2.89 0.75 5.61
N VAL A 70 -2.71 1.96 6.15
CA VAL A 70 -3.00 3.22 5.43
C VAL A 70 -2.13 3.36 4.17
N GLU A 71 -0.83 3.03 4.23
CA GLU A 71 0.05 3.00 3.05
C GLU A 71 -0.50 2.09 1.96
N THR A 72 -0.94 0.89 2.35
CA THR A 72 -1.50 -0.11 1.44
C THR A 72 -2.76 0.42 0.78
N GLY A 73 -3.70 0.98 1.56
CA GLY A 73 -4.92 1.59 1.05
C GLY A 73 -4.63 2.73 0.07
N ALA A 74 -3.78 3.68 0.45
CA ALA A 74 -3.46 4.83 -0.39
C ALA A 74 -2.79 4.43 -1.71
N ARG A 75 -1.96 3.37 -1.72
CA ARG A 75 -1.40 2.82 -2.95
C ARG A 75 -2.44 2.18 -3.85
N ARG A 76 -3.42 1.47 -3.28
CA ARG A 76 -4.56 0.91 -4.04
C ARG A 76 -5.40 2.01 -4.67
N ASP A 77 -5.64 3.11 -3.94
CA ASP A 77 -6.38 4.27 -4.45
C ASP A 77 -5.68 4.93 -5.66
N LEU A 78 -4.35 4.82 -5.73
CA LEU A 78 -3.52 5.26 -6.87
C LEU A 78 -3.40 4.21 -8.00
N GLY A 79 -3.98 3.01 -7.83
CA GLY A 79 -3.81 1.88 -8.75
C GLY A 79 -2.42 1.24 -8.70
N GLU A 80 -1.64 1.49 -7.65
CA GLU A 80 -0.31 0.92 -7.43
C GLU A 80 -0.38 -0.44 -6.71
N ASP A 81 -1.24 -1.36 -7.18
CA ASP A 81 -1.52 -2.64 -6.49
C ASP A 81 -0.28 -3.49 -6.24
N ALA A 82 0.69 -3.47 -7.16
CA ALA A 82 1.95 -4.18 -6.98
C ALA A 82 2.77 -3.64 -5.80
N ALA A 83 2.76 -2.32 -5.58
CA ALA A 83 3.44 -1.70 -4.45
C ALA A 83 2.67 -1.94 -3.14
N ALA A 84 1.34 -1.86 -3.16
CA ALA A 84 0.49 -2.24 -2.04
C ALA A 84 0.76 -3.69 -1.58
N ARG A 85 0.89 -4.61 -2.54
CA ARG A 85 1.23 -6.01 -2.28
C ARG A 85 2.57 -6.16 -1.57
N LEU A 86 3.60 -5.44 -2.02
CA LEU A 86 4.93 -5.48 -1.40
C LEU A 86 4.93 -4.98 0.04
N VAL A 87 4.13 -3.96 0.36
CA VAL A 87 3.97 -3.45 1.72
C VAL A 87 3.40 -4.54 2.64
N LEU A 88 2.31 -5.19 2.22
CA LEU A 88 1.68 -6.27 2.99
C LEU A 88 2.58 -7.51 3.09
N GLU A 89 3.22 -7.91 2.00
CA GLU A 89 4.15 -9.05 2.01
C GLU A 89 5.30 -8.79 2.99
N ALA A 90 5.88 -7.59 2.99
CA ALA A 90 6.93 -7.22 3.93
C ALA A 90 6.44 -7.28 5.39
N ALA A 91 5.25 -6.74 5.68
CA ALA A 91 4.64 -6.81 7.01
C ALA A 91 4.38 -8.25 7.48
N LEU A 92 4.05 -9.14 6.54
CA LEU A 92 3.83 -10.57 6.81
C LEU A 92 5.11 -11.43 6.75
N GLY A 93 6.30 -10.83 6.60
CA GLY A 93 7.59 -11.55 6.62
C GLY A 93 8.16 -11.92 5.24
N GLY A 94 7.81 -11.16 4.20
CA GLY A 94 8.36 -11.18 2.85
C GLY A 94 7.83 -12.27 1.93
N ARG A 95 7.66 -13.51 2.42
CA ARG A 95 7.05 -14.62 1.67
C ARG A 95 5.95 -15.27 2.50
N PRO A 96 4.81 -14.56 2.64
CA PRO A 96 3.78 -14.98 3.57
C PRO A 96 3.09 -16.27 3.10
N ARG A 97 2.64 -17.07 4.08
CA ARG A 97 1.83 -18.27 3.85
C ARG A 97 0.67 -18.29 4.83
N PRO A 98 -0.54 -18.74 4.45
CA PRO A 98 -1.68 -18.80 5.36
C PRO A 98 -1.37 -19.61 6.63
N GLN A 99 -0.60 -20.70 6.51
CA GLN A 99 -0.24 -21.57 7.63
C GLN A 99 0.79 -20.96 8.60
N SER A 100 1.32 -19.77 8.29
CA SER A 100 2.22 -19.03 9.18
C SER A 100 1.49 -18.13 10.17
N LEU A 101 0.16 -18.01 10.05
CA LEU A 101 -0.65 -17.26 11.00
C LEU A 101 -0.80 -18.02 12.31
N THR A 102 -0.89 -17.28 13.41
CA THR A 102 -0.99 -17.81 14.77
C THR A 102 -2.10 -17.08 15.52
N GLU A 103 -2.80 -17.80 16.39
CA GLU A 103 -3.84 -17.22 17.25
C GLU A 103 -3.25 -16.17 18.20
N GLY A 104 -3.96 -15.06 18.40
CA GLY A 104 -3.56 -13.97 19.29
C GLY A 104 -2.58 -12.96 18.71
N ASP A 105 -2.20 -13.06 17.43
CA ASP A 105 -1.42 -12.04 16.71
C ASP A 105 -2.35 -11.15 15.86
N GLU A 106 -3.08 -10.26 16.53
CA GLU A 106 -4.13 -9.41 15.94
C GLU A 106 -3.58 -8.52 14.81
N ILE A 107 -2.38 -7.96 14.96
CA ILE A 107 -1.72 -7.14 13.93
C ILE A 107 -1.51 -7.96 12.66
N ARG A 108 -0.93 -9.15 12.79
CA ARG A 108 -0.63 -10.02 11.64
C ARG A 108 -1.92 -10.52 10.97
N LEU A 109 -2.98 -10.75 11.74
CA LEU A 109 -4.30 -11.12 11.22
C LEU A 109 -4.92 -9.97 10.40
N ARG A 110 -4.83 -8.72 10.84
CA ARG A 110 -5.28 -7.55 10.05
C ARG A 110 -4.52 -7.39 8.74
N PHE A 111 -3.19 -7.57 8.76
CA PHE A 111 -2.41 -7.59 7.51
C PHE A 111 -2.79 -8.74 6.58
N ALA A 112 -3.09 -9.91 7.14
CA ALA A 112 -3.53 -11.07 6.36
C ALA A 112 -4.90 -10.87 5.72
N ALA A 113 -5.84 -10.24 6.43
CA ALA A 113 -7.14 -9.84 5.88
C ALA A 113 -6.97 -8.87 4.71
N ALA A 114 -6.22 -7.78 4.90
CA ALA A 114 -5.93 -6.82 3.83
C ALA A 114 -5.21 -7.45 2.62
N TYR A 115 -4.35 -8.46 2.86
CA TYR A 115 -3.70 -9.23 1.80
C TYR A 115 -4.68 -10.11 1.03
N ALA A 116 -5.63 -10.75 1.72
CA ALA A 116 -6.70 -11.51 1.09
C ALA A 116 -7.57 -10.61 0.20
N ASP A 117 -7.95 -9.43 0.68
CA ASP A 117 -8.72 -8.44 -0.10
C ASP A 117 -7.98 -8.00 -1.36
N LEU A 118 -6.67 -7.77 -1.25
CA LEU A 118 -5.84 -7.39 -2.39
C LEU A 118 -5.71 -8.54 -3.41
N LEU A 119 -5.48 -9.77 -2.96
CA LEU A 119 -5.44 -10.94 -3.84
C LEU A 119 -6.77 -11.14 -4.57
N HIS A 120 -7.88 -10.94 -3.86
CA HIS A 120 -9.21 -11.00 -4.45
C HIS A 120 -9.38 -9.95 -5.55
N ALA A 121 -9.02 -8.69 -5.27
CA ALA A 121 -9.05 -7.61 -6.26
C ALA A 121 -8.15 -7.88 -7.49
N GLN A 122 -7.05 -8.60 -7.32
CA GLN A 122 -6.15 -9.03 -8.39
C GLN A 122 -6.65 -10.24 -9.19
N GLY A 123 -7.78 -10.85 -8.78
CA GLY A 123 -8.34 -12.05 -9.40
C GLY A 123 -7.67 -13.36 -8.99
N GLU A 124 -6.84 -13.36 -7.95
CA GLU A 124 -6.22 -14.57 -7.37
C GLU A 124 -7.19 -15.25 -6.39
N GLU A 125 -8.42 -15.53 -6.83
CA GLU A 125 -9.54 -15.97 -5.98
C GLU A 125 -9.22 -17.19 -5.10
N ALA A 126 -8.57 -18.22 -5.65
CA ALA A 126 -8.26 -19.43 -4.91
C ALA A 126 -7.29 -19.15 -3.74
N LEU A 127 -6.29 -18.30 -3.97
CA LEU A 127 -5.33 -17.95 -2.92
C LEU A 127 -5.96 -16.99 -1.91
N ALA A 128 -6.77 -16.02 -2.36
CA ALA A 128 -7.53 -15.14 -1.47
C ALA A 128 -8.41 -15.96 -0.51
N GLN A 129 -9.11 -16.98 -1.02
CA GLN A 129 -9.94 -17.86 -0.19
C GLN A 129 -9.12 -18.63 0.87
N GLU A 130 -7.93 -19.14 0.52
CA GLU A 130 -7.04 -19.78 1.51
C GLU A 130 -6.65 -18.82 2.64
N TRP A 131 -6.45 -17.53 2.35
CA TRP A 131 -6.16 -16.52 3.35
C TRP A 131 -7.38 -16.17 4.20
N TYR A 132 -8.55 -15.96 3.59
CA TYR A 132 -9.79 -15.71 4.34
C TYR A 132 -10.13 -16.86 5.28
N ASP A 133 -10.01 -18.11 4.82
CA ASP A 133 -10.24 -19.29 5.64
C ASP A 133 -9.27 -19.35 6.83
N ALA A 134 -8.00 -19.02 6.61
CA ALA A 134 -6.98 -19.01 7.65
C ALA A 134 -7.21 -17.90 8.68
N VAL A 135 -7.60 -16.70 8.26
CA VAL A 135 -7.96 -15.59 9.16
C VAL A 135 -9.20 -15.96 9.97
N THR A 136 -10.28 -16.38 9.31
CA THR A 136 -11.55 -16.75 9.97
C THR A 136 -11.39 -17.89 10.98
N ALA A 137 -10.49 -18.84 10.71
CA ALA A 137 -10.22 -19.95 11.61
C ALA A 137 -9.55 -19.52 12.92
N LEU A 138 -8.81 -18.40 12.92
CA LEU A 138 -8.09 -17.87 14.07
C LEU A 138 -8.88 -16.77 14.78
N ASP A 139 -9.53 -15.90 14.00
CA ASP A 139 -10.38 -14.83 14.48
C ASP A 139 -11.53 -14.58 13.48
N PRO A 140 -12.74 -15.05 13.77
CA PRO A 140 -13.91 -14.80 12.94
C PRO A 140 -14.31 -13.32 12.84
N GLU A 141 -13.91 -12.47 13.79
CA GLU A 141 -14.24 -11.04 13.79
C GLU A 141 -13.21 -10.21 13.02
N ALA A 142 -12.00 -10.74 12.75
CA ALA A 142 -10.94 -10.02 12.04
C ALA A 142 -11.29 -9.62 10.60
N LEU A 143 -12.25 -10.29 9.96
CA LEU A 143 -12.75 -9.89 8.63
C LEU A 143 -13.87 -8.84 8.68
N ALA A 144 -14.43 -8.56 9.85
CA ALA A 144 -15.46 -7.53 10.00
C ALA A 144 -14.84 -6.12 10.11
N ASP A 145 -13.56 -6.02 10.47
CA ASP A 145 -12.84 -4.76 10.63
C ASP A 145 -12.23 -4.25 9.30
N SER A 146 -12.14 -5.10 8.26
CA SER A 146 -11.70 -4.71 6.91
C SER A 146 -12.80 -4.08 6.06
N VAL A 147 -13.98 -3.87 6.63
CA VAL A 147 -15.16 -3.38 5.91
C VAL A 147 -15.07 -1.86 5.79
N GLU A 148 -14.56 -1.40 4.64
CA GLU A 148 -15.11 -0.23 3.96
C GLU A 148 -16.63 -0.39 4.02
N PHE A 149 -17.32 0.55 4.68
CA PHE A 149 -18.78 0.62 4.83
C PHE A 149 -19.46 0.65 3.45
N THR A 150 -19.45 -0.49 2.78
CA THR A 150 -20.17 -0.73 1.55
C THR A 150 -21.54 -1.19 2.02
N ASP A 151 -22.46 -0.24 2.02
CA ASP A 151 -23.90 -0.41 2.02
C ASP A 151 -24.44 -1.55 2.88
N LEU A 152 -24.78 -1.21 4.13
CA LEU A 152 -25.81 -1.93 4.88
C LEU A 152 -27.19 -1.71 4.21
N GLU A 153 -27.37 -2.25 3.01
CA GLU A 153 -28.65 -2.38 2.32
C GLU A 153 -28.80 -3.78 1.73
N GLU A 154 -28.77 -4.85 2.54
CA GLU A 154 -29.51 -6.07 2.22
C GLU A 154 -29.73 -6.98 3.44
N LEU A 155 -30.64 -6.59 4.35
CA LEU A 155 -31.40 -7.56 5.13
C LEU A 155 -32.86 -7.47 4.68
N GLY A 156 -33.19 -8.35 3.74
CA GLY A 156 -34.54 -8.53 3.23
C GLY A 156 -35.50 -9.12 4.24
N ASP A 157 -36.74 -8.66 4.10
CA ASP A 157 -38.03 -9.31 4.36
C ASP A 157 -38.10 -10.45 5.39
N ASP A 158 -38.86 -10.20 6.46
CA ASP A 158 -39.76 -11.18 7.04
C ASP A 158 -41.06 -10.50 7.53
N ASP A 159 -42.12 -10.71 6.73
CA ASP A 159 -43.54 -10.87 7.10
C ASP A 159 -44.16 -9.96 8.17
N LEU A 160 -44.85 -8.89 7.71
CA LEU A 160 -46.10 -8.46 8.33
C LEU A 160 -47.23 -8.48 7.30
N ALA A 161 -48.00 -9.56 7.38
CA ALA A 161 -49.20 -9.82 6.62
C ALA A 161 -50.31 -8.77 6.85
N ASP A 162 -51.00 -8.48 5.73
CA ASP A 162 -52.45 -8.32 5.59
C ASP A 162 -53.12 -7.08 6.26
N ASP A 163 -53.42 -6.06 5.45
CA ASP A 163 -54.81 -5.64 5.29
C ASP A 163 -55.03 -4.93 3.94
N ASP A 164 -56.10 -5.33 3.29
CA ASP A 164 -56.48 -5.18 1.91
C ASP A 164 -57.50 -4.03 1.80
N LEU A 165 -57.16 -2.88 1.23
CA LEU A 165 -58.16 -1.90 0.76
C LEU A 165 -57.70 -1.16 -0.50
N ALA A 166 -58.35 -1.54 -1.61
CA ALA A 166 -58.32 -0.93 -2.92
C ALA A 166 -58.81 0.54 -2.97
N ASP A 167 -58.19 1.35 -3.84
CA ASP A 167 -58.89 2.28 -4.74
C ASP A 167 -57.95 2.73 -5.87
N GLU A 168 -58.32 2.43 -7.13
CA GLU A 168 -57.64 2.96 -8.32
C GLU A 168 -58.35 4.21 -8.84
N GLY A 169 -57.58 5.25 -9.14
CA GLY A 169 -58.03 6.40 -9.94
C GLY A 169 -56.84 7.14 -10.56
N PRO A 170 -56.85 7.43 -11.89
CA PRO A 170 -55.65 7.84 -12.62
C PRO A 170 -55.43 9.35 -12.56
N VAL A 171 -54.17 9.79 -12.50
CA VAL A 171 -53.82 11.20 -12.78
C VAL A 171 -52.69 11.29 -13.80
N GLU A 172 -52.99 12.05 -14.85
CA GLU A 172 -52.23 12.23 -16.08
C GLU A 172 -50.89 12.95 -15.89
N ALA A 173 -49.99 12.65 -16.82
CA ALA A 173 -48.72 13.31 -17.06
C ALA A 173 -48.87 14.82 -17.35
N SER A 174 -47.94 15.63 -16.85
CA SER A 174 -47.53 16.90 -17.45
C SER A 174 -46.15 17.33 -16.93
N ALA A 175 -45.15 17.25 -17.79
CA ALA A 175 -43.98 18.15 -17.79
C ALA A 175 -44.41 19.48 -18.47
N PRO A 176 -43.78 20.67 -18.26
CA PRO A 176 -42.34 20.87 -18.55
C PRO A 176 -41.57 21.95 -17.72
N GLU A 177 -40.26 21.98 -18.03
CA GLU A 177 -39.31 23.13 -18.09
C GLU A 177 -38.75 23.82 -16.82
N ALA A 178 -37.46 23.53 -16.59
CA ALA A 178 -36.29 24.41 -16.74
C ALA A 178 -36.03 25.61 -15.80
N ALA A 179 -34.76 25.63 -15.37
CA ALA A 179 -33.90 26.70 -14.85
C ALA A 179 -34.14 27.19 -13.41
N GLU A 180 -33.15 26.98 -12.54
CA GLU A 180 -32.12 28.01 -12.23
C GLU A 180 -30.97 27.35 -11.46
N GLU A 181 -29.76 27.75 -11.84
CA GLU A 181 -28.49 27.36 -11.25
C GLU A 181 -28.36 27.89 -9.82
N ALA A 182 -27.86 27.06 -8.91
CA ALA A 182 -27.30 27.50 -7.64
C ALA A 182 -25.90 26.93 -7.52
N ASP A 183 -24.98 27.71 -8.09
CA ASP A 183 -23.54 27.70 -7.84
C ASP A 183 -23.27 27.74 -6.33
N GLY A 184 -22.65 26.67 -5.86
CA GLY A 184 -22.15 26.50 -4.49
C GLY A 184 -20.76 25.90 -4.56
N ALA A 185 -19.87 26.52 -5.34
CA ALA A 185 -18.44 26.29 -5.24
C ALA A 185 -17.97 26.61 -3.82
N GLY A 186 -17.88 25.58 -2.99
CA GLY A 186 -17.05 25.59 -1.78
C GLY A 186 -15.60 25.66 -2.22
N ASP A 187 -15.12 26.89 -2.29
CA ASP A 187 -13.72 27.26 -2.34
C ASP A 187 -13.04 26.78 -1.04
N ASP A 188 -12.52 25.55 -1.05
CA ASP A 188 -11.53 25.09 -0.07
C ASP A 188 -10.13 25.32 -0.66
N GLU A 189 -9.82 26.59 -0.97
CA GLU A 189 -8.46 27.10 -0.94
C GLU A 189 -8.01 27.18 0.53
N ASP A 190 -7.64 26.04 1.12
CA ASP A 190 -6.78 25.98 2.30
C ASP A 190 -6.02 24.65 2.32
N ALA A 191 -5.23 24.45 1.27
CA ALA A 191 -3.98 23.73 1.39
C ALA A 191 -2.92 24.68 1.99
N GLU A 192 -3.13 25.15 3.23
CA GLU A 192 -2.11 25.86 4.00
C GLU A 192 -1.01 24.85 4.39
N LEU A 193 -0.09 24.63 3.46
CA LEU A 193 1.28 24.17 3.69
C LEU A 193 2.17 25.39 4.02
N ASP A 194 1.73 26.29 4.90
CA ASP A 194 2.47 27.51 5.25
C ASP A 194 3.18 27.39 6.61
N ASP A 195 3.52 26.16 7.01
CA ASP A 195 4.59 25.98 8.00
C ASP A 195 5.94 25.86 7.27
N PRO A 196 6.75 26.94 7.25
CA PRO A 196 8.03 26.96 6.53
C PRO A 196 9.00 25.88 7.00
N GLU A 197 8.85 25.35 8.23
CA GLU A 197 9.67 24.24 8.72
C GLU A 197 9.34 22.92 8.01
N THR A 198 8.06 22.68 7.64
CA THR A 198 7.66 21.48 6.88
C THR A 198 8.04 21.55 5.40
N LEU A 199 8.03 22.75 4.80
CA LEU A 199 8.46 22.94 3.41
C LEU A 199 9.99 22.86 3.27
N GLU A 200 10.75 23.42 4.23
CA GLU A 200 12.21 23.27 4.27
C GLU A 200 12.63 21.81 4.51
N ALA A 201 11.93 21.08 5.38
CA ALA A 201 12.20 19.66 5.59
C ALA A 201 11.90 18.80 4.33
N ALA A 202 10.85 19.14 3.57
CA ALA A 202 10.51 18.45 2.32
C ALA A 202 11.52 18.74 1.19
N LEU A 203 11.98 19.99 1.05
CA LEU A 203 12.96 20.39 0.04
C LEU A 203 14.39 19.93 0.37
N ALA A 204 14.74 19.76 1.65
CA ALA A 204 16.06 19.29 2.06
C ALA A 204 16.33 17.81 1.71
N VAL A 205 15.27 17.00 1.56
CA VAL A 205 15.40 15.57 1.24
C VAL A 205 15.64 15.32 -0.26
N GLU A 206 15.15 16.20 -1.15
CA GLU A 206 15.30 16.02 -2.61
C GLU A 206 16.58 16.61 -3.23
N PHE A 207 17.37 17.42 -2.52
CA PHE A 207 18.57 18.06 -3.11
C PHE A 207 19.91 17.79 -2.39
N SER A 208 19.96 16.90 -1.40
CA SER A 208 21.20 16.65 -0.63
C SER A 208 22.18 15.65 -1.28
N SER A 209 22.06 15.27 -2.55
CA SER A 209 23.03 14.35 -3.19
C SER A 209 23.59 14.78 -4.54
N ALA A 210 23.76 16.09 -4.78
CA ALA A 210 24.59 16.57 -5.88
C ALA A 210 25.51 17.72 -5.42
N ASP A 211 26.81 17.45 -5.54
CA ASP A 211 27.97 18.35 -5.51
C ASP A 211 28.56 18.79 -4.17
N ALA A 212 29.63 18.08 -3.76
CA ALA A 212 30.93 18.72 -3.50
C ALA A 212 32.11 17.72 -3.62
N ASP A 213 32.91 17.95 -4.66
CA ASP A 213 34.35 17.75 -4.80
C ASP A 213 35.01 16.35 -4.72
N GLU A 214 35.61 16.02 -5.85
CA GLU A 214 36.64 15.02 -6.10
C GLU A 214 37.88 15.27 -5.22
N ALA A 215 38.17 14.34 -4.31
CA ALA A 215 39.48 14.20 -3.70
C ALA A 215 39.85 12.71 -3.53
N ASP A 216 40.88 12.34 -4.27
CA ASP A 216 41.60 11.06 -4.31
C ASP A 216 42.00 10.52 -2.91
N ALA A 217 41.40 9.37 -2.53
CA ALA A 217 41.90 8.23 -1.72
C ALA A 217 42.67 8.44 -0.37
N PRO A 218 42.76 7.44 0.55
CA PRO A 218 42.36 6.04 0.44
C PRO A 218 41.36 5.57 1.52
N ILE A 219 40.45 4.68 1.13
CA ILE A 219 39.56 3.97 2.04
C ILE A 219 40.35 2.82 2.67
N GLY A 220 40.40 2.80 4.01
CA GLY A 220 40.96 1.73 4.81
C GLY A 220 40.07 0.49 4.85
N ASP A 221 40.68 -0.62 4.41
CA ASP A 221 40.73 -1.95 5.05
C ASP A 221 39.46 -2.57 5.63
N PHE A 222 38.92 -3.59 4.95
CA PHE A 222 38.36 -4.85 5.49
C PHE A 222 38.34 -5.94 4.38
N PRO A 223 38.28 -7.26 4.69
CA PRO A 223 39.39 -8.19 4.40
C PRO A 223 39.19 -9.24 3.28
N THR A 224 40.31 -9.55 2.62
CA THR A 224 40.82 -10.85 2.08
C THR A 224 39.90 -11.85 1.35
N SER A 225 39.97 -11.82 0.02
CA SER A 225 40.37 -12.99 -0.79
C SER A 225 41.20 -12.55 -2.01
N GLY A 226 42.37 -11.97 -1.75
CA GLY A 226 43.60 -12.04 -2.58
C GLY A 226 43.58 -11.81 -4.11
N ARG A 227 42.49 -11.36 -4.74
CA ARG A 227 42.42 -11.06 -6.17
C ARG A 227 41.70 -9.74 -6.39
N SER A 228 42.20 -8.93 -7.31
CA SER A 228 41.49 -7.73 -7.72
C SER A 228 40.27 -8.14 -8.55
N PHE A 229 39.22 -7.31 -8.56
CA PHE A 229 38.04 -7.53 -9.40
C PHE A 229 38.41 -7.76 -10.87
N GLN A 230 39.47 -7.09 -11.33
CA GLN A 230 40.04 -7.27 -12.66
C GLN A 230 40.57 -8.70 -12.88
N ASP A 231 41.21 -9.30 -11.87
CA ASP A 231 41.75 -10.67 -11.92
C ASP A 231 40.64 -11.74 -11.88
N GLU A 232 39.52 -11.47 -11.20
CA GLU A 232 38.34 -12.35 -11.22
C GLU A 232 37.67 -12.35 -12.60
N VAL A 233 37.50 -11.17 -13.20
CA VAL A 233 36.96 -11.04 -14.56
C VAL A 233 37.86 -11.69 -15.59
N GLU A 234 39.19 -11.54 -15.48
CA GLU A 234 40.13 -12.20 -16.38
C GLU A 234 40.15 -13.73 -16.22
N ALA A 235 39.95 -14.27 -14.99
CA ALA A 235 39.87 -15.71 -14.75
C ALA A 235 38.60 -16.32 -15.37
N GLU A 236 37.44 -15.68 -15.20
CA GLU A 236 36.17 -16.12 -15.81
C GLU A 236 36.23 -16.08 -17.34
N VAL A 237 36.83 -15.04 -17.93
CA VAL A 237 37.03 -14.94 -19.39
C VAL A 237 37.98 -16.03 -19.90
N ALA A 238 39.03 -16.37 -19.15
CA ALA A 238 39.95 -17.43 -19.51
C ALA A 238 39.31 -18.83 -19.46
N GLU A 239 38.43 -19.10 -18.48
CA GLU A 239 37.66 -20.34 -18.39
C GLU A 239 36.73 -20.50 -19.61
N LEU A 240 36.00 -19.44 -19.95
CA LEU A 240 35.06 -19.40 -21.07
C LEU A 240 35.74 -19.61 -22.44
N LEU A 241 37.00 -19.18 -22.59
CA LEU A 241 37.80 -19.40 -23.80
C LEU A 241 38.41 -20.80 -23.86
N SER A 242 38.72 -21.42 -22.71
CA SER A 242 39.27 -22.78 -22.64
C SER A 242 38.25 -23.88 -22.91
N GLU A 243 36.96 -23.62 -22.64
CA GLU A 243 35.84 -24.52 -22.95
C GLU A 243 35.64 -24.68 -24.47
N THR A 244 36.10 -23.71 -25.27
CA THR A 244 35.93 -23.70 -26.74
C THR A 244 37.06 -24.36 -27.54
N ASP A 245 38.19 -24.74 -26.93
CA ASP A 245 39.35 -25.29 -27.66
C ASP A 245 39.41 -26.83 -27.69
N ASP A 246 38.50 -27.54 -26.99
CA ASP A 246 38.43 -29.02 -26.98
C ASP A 246 37.52 -29.60 -28.09
N SER A 247 37.58 -29.01 -29.28
CA SER A 247 36.90 -29.54 -30.48
C SER A 247 37.81 -29.48 -31.70
N THR A 248 39.05 -29.96 -31.56
CA THR A 248 39.86 -30.34 -32.73
C THR A 248 40.59 -31.67 -32.46
N GLU A 249 39.83 -32.76 -32.34
CA GLU A 249 40.39 -34.11 -32.53
C GLU A 249 40.29 -34.48 -34.03
N ALA A 250 41.44 -34.80 -34.59
CA ALA A 250 41.70 -34.98 -36.02
C ALA A 250 40.92 -36.16 -36.65
N PRO A 251 40.51 -36.08 -37.92
CA PRO A 251 40.18 -37.28 -38.69
C PRO A 251 41.46 -37.89 -39.27
N ASP A 252 41.94 -38.93 -38.59
CA ASP A 252 42.78 -39.98 -39.15
C ASP A 252 41.84 -41.07 -39.69
N THR A 253 41.73 -41.23 -41.02
CA THR A 253 41.57 -42.56 -41.65
C THR A 253 41.81 -42.47 -43.15
N SER A 254 42.78 -43.27 -43.54
CA SER A 254 43.12 -43.76 -44.87
C SER A 254 42.01 -44.55 -45.57
N ASP A 255 42.05 -44.46 -46.90
CA ASP A 255 41.96 -45.57 -47.86
C ASP A 255 40.57 -46.12 -48.31
N SER A 256 40.43 -46.04 -49.64
CA SER A 256 40.04 -47.12 -50.57
C SER A 256 38.63 -47.19 -51.21
N THR A 257 38.67 -47.00 -52.54
CA THR A 257 38.04 -47.86 -53.58
C THR A 257 36.52 -47.64 -53.82
N ASN A 258 35.93 -47.49 -55.01
CA ASN A 258 36.27 -47.48 -56.45
C ASN A 258 34.95 -47.15 -57.22
N PRO A 259 34.90 -47.04 -58.56
CA PRO A 259 34.70 -48.23 -59.41
C PRO A 259 35.63 -48.35 -60.64
#